data_AF-A0AAV2SSW7-F1
#
_entry.id   AF-A0AAV2SSW7-F1
#
_cell.length_a   1.000
_cell.length_b   1.000
_cell.length_c   1.000
_cell.angle_alpha   90.00
_cell.angle_beta   90.00
_cell.angle_gamma   90.00
#
_symmetry.space_group_name_H-M   'P 1'
#
loop_
_entity.id
_entity.type
_entity.pdbx_description
1 polymer ?
#
loop_
_entity_poly.entity_id
_entity_poly.type
_entity_poly.pdbx_seq_one_letter_code
_entity_poly.pdbx_strand_id
1 'polypeptide(L)'
;LIDLASVENGCQCVAYSDAHYGHPRNLLNPGRGVNMGDGWETARRLDRPPILIANESGVLQVPTQEWAVLRLGHSGLLHKVEIDTCHFKGNFPDSIQVDGCYIPAGEEQQTEDIGTNESHWMTILPPQK
;
A
#
# COMPACT_ATOMS: atom_id res chain seq x y z
N LEU A 1 2.70 -9.97 18.84
CA LEU A 1 3.05 -8.97 17.80
C LEU A 1 2.09 -7.80 17.96
N ILE A 2 2.55 -6.57 17.71
CA ILE A 2 1.71 -5.36 17.69
C ILE A 2 1.55 -4.95 16.24
N ASP A 3 0.35 -4.55 15.83
CA ASP A 3 0.10 -4.03 14.50
C ASP A 3 0.46 -2.53 14.43
N LEU A 4 1.66 -2.23 13.94
CA LEU A 4 2.13 -0.85 13.77
C LEU A 4 1.35 -0.08 12.68
N ALA A 5 0.62 -0.78 11.81
CA ALA A 5 -0.20 -0.19 10.76
C ALA A 5 -1.67 0.03 11.18
N SER A 6 -2.06 -0.40 12.37
CA SER A 6 -3.41 -0.13 12.89
C SER A 6 -3.61 1.34 13.24
N VAL A 7 -4.79 1.87 12.89
CA VAL A 7 -5.24 3.20 13.31
C VAL A 7 -5.34 3.32 14.83
N GLU A 8 -5.63 2.22 15.53
CA GLU A 8 -5.70 2.19 17.00
C GLU A 8 -4.33 2.44 17.64
N ASN A 9 -3.25 2.14 16.91
CA ASN A 9 -1.87 2.41 17.33
C ASN A 9 -1.33 3.73 16.78
N GLY A 10 -2.16 4.53 16.11
CA GLY A 10 -1.79 5.87 15.60
C GLY A 10 -1.27 5.89 14.16
N CYS A 11 -1.41 4.79 13.40
CA CYS A 11 -1.04 4.79 11.98
C CYS A 11 -1.92 5.76 11.18
N GLN A 12 -1.32 6.40 10.17
CA GLN A 12 -1.99 7.38 9.33
C GLN A 12 -1.62 7.17 7.86
N CYS A 13 -2.63 7.25 6.99
CA CYS A 13 -2.39 7.41 5.56
C CYS A 13 -1.99 8.85 5.29
N VAL A 14 -0.79 9.07 4.76
CA VAL A 14 -0.21 10.41 4.55
C VAL A 14 -0.19 10.83 3.08
N ALA A 15 -0.19 9.87 2.15
CA ALA A 15 -0.30 10.11 0.71
C ALA A 15 -0.85 8.87 -0.01
N TYR A 16 -1.39 9.05 -1.21
CA TYR A 16 -1.84 7.96 -2.08
C TYR A 16 -1.99 8.45 -3.53
N SER A 17 -1.95 7.52 -4.49
CA SER A 17 -2.08 7.81 -5.92
C SER A 17 -3.52 8.10 -6.35
N ASP A 18 -4.47 7.29 -5.90
CA ASP A 18 -5.87 7.36 -6.28
C ASP A 18 -6.78 6.81 -5.17
N ALA A 19 -8.04 7.27 -5.12
CA ALA A 19 -9.05 6.79 -4.19
C ALA A 19 -10.43 6.80 -4.85
N HIS A 20 -10.56 6.09 -5.98
CA HIS A 20 -11.80 6.05 -6.76
C HIS A 20 -12.99 5.48 -5.98
N TYR A 21 -12.81 4.35 -5.28
CA TYR A 21 -13.77 3.81 -4.32
C TYR A 21 -13.10 3.46 -2.98
N GLY A 22 -13.77 3.80 -1.87
CA GLY A 22 -13.14 3.71 -0.55
C GLY A 22 -11.95 4.67 -0.41
N HIS A 23 -11.09 4.44 0.57
CA HIS A 23 -9.95 5.32 0.83
C HIS A 23 -8.82 4.52 1.50
N PRO A 24 -7.53 4.77 1.20
CA PRO A 24 -6.43 3.95 1.76
C PRO A 24 -6.34 3.98 3.30
N ARG A 25 -6.80 5.06 3.96
CA ARG A 25 -7.04 5.09 5.42
C ARG A 25 -7.84 3.88 5.96
N ASN A 26 -8.71 3.28 5.14
CA ASN A 26 -9.55 2.17 5.56
C ASN A 26 -8.76 0.88 5.79
N LEU A 27 -7.59 0.74 5.14
CA LEU A 27 -6.66 -0.38 5.34
C LEU A 27 -6.16 -0.49 6.80
N LEU A 28 -6.27 0.60 7.56
CA LEU A 28 -5.74 0.73 8.91
C LEU A 28 -6.77 0.36 9.98
N ASN A 29 -8.03 0.15 9.59
CA ASN A 29 -9.11 -0.13 10.52
C ASN A 29 -9.03 -1.57 11.05
N PRO A 30 -9.39 -1.81 12.32
CA PRO A 30 -9.45 -3.17 12.85
C PRO A 30 -10.53 -4.01 12.16
N GLY A 31 -10.24 -5.31 12.02
CA GLY A 31 -11.15 -6.26 11.38
C GLY A 31 -11.04 -6.27 9.85
N ARG A 32 -11.98 -6.93 9.17
CA ARG A 32 -11.93 -7.20 7.71
C ARG A 32 -12.90 -6.36 6.87
N GLY A 33 -13.62 -5.43 7.51
CA GLY A 33 -14.74 -4.74 6.88
C GLY A 33 -15.96 -5.64 6.65
N VAL A 34 -17.09 -5.02 6.31
CA VAL A 34 -18.36 -5.68 6.01
C VAL A 34 -18.51 -5.90 4.51
N ASN A 35 -17.99 -4.99 3.69
CA ASN A 35 -18.04 -5.04 2.23
C ASN A 35 -16.86 -4.26 1.59
N MET A 36 -16.84 -4.15 0.26
CA MET A 36 -15.77 -3.46 -0.48
C MET A 36 -15.63 -1.97 -0.15
N GLY A 37 -16.70 -1.30 0.28
CA GLY A 37 -16.66 0.11 0.68
C GLY A 37 -15.82 0.38 1.92
N ASP A 38 -15.56 -0.68 2.71
CA ASP A 38 -14.68 -0.64 3.88
C ASP A 38 -13.20 -0.86 3.51
N GLY A 39 -12.88 -1.01 2.21
CA GLY A 39 -11.52 -1.16 1.71
C GLY A 39 -11.02 0.07 0.95
N TRP A 40 -10.08 -0.18 0.04
CA TRP A 40 -9.54 0.81 -0.89
C TRP A 40 -9.45 0.20 -2.30
N GLU A 41 -10.03 0.89 -3.26
CA GLU A 41 -10.02 0.52 -4.67
C GLU A 41 -9.73 1.74 -5.53
N THR A 42 -8.88 1.53 -6.53
CA THR A 42 -8.48 2.55 -7.48
C THR A 42 -9.19 2.39 -8.82
N ALA A 43 -9.21 3.47 -9.60
CA ALA A 43 -9.74 3.46 -10.93
C ALA A 43 -8.94 2.51 -11.84
N ARG A 44 -9.62 1.90 -12.80
CA ARG A 44 -8.92 1.15 -13.85
C ARG A 44 -8.12 2.12 -14.72
N ARG A 45 -6.79 2.01 -14.63
CA ARG A 45 -5.80 2.64 -15.50
C ARG A 45 -6.14 2.47 -16.99
N LEU A 46 -6.24 3.60 -17.71
CA LEU A 46 -6.55 3.62 -19.15
C LEU A 46 -5.35 3.27 -20.04
N ASP A 47 -4.14 3.45 -19.53
CA ASP A 47 -2.88 3.11 -20.21
C ASP A 47 -2.49 1.63 -20.03
N ARG A 48 -3.37 0.81 -19.46
CA ARG A 48 -3.18 -0.64 -19.39
C ARG A 48 -3.08 -1.20 -20.81
N PRO A 49 -2.03 -1.99 -21.13
CA PRO A 49 -1.90 -2.57 -22.45
C PRO A 49 -3.01 -3.61 -22.72
N PRO A 50 -3.44 -3.78 -24.00
CA PRO A 50 -4.48 -4.74 -24.37
C PRO A 50 -4.03 -6.19 -24.18
N ILE A 51 -2.72 -6.43 -24.17
CA ILE A 51 -2.11 -7.74 -23.93
C ILE A 51 -1.30 -7.63 -22.64
N LEU A 52 -1.66 -8.44 -21.65
CA LEU A 52 -1.00 -8.52 -20.36
C LEU A 52 0.08 -9.60 -20.42
N ILE A 53 1.29 -9.25 -20.00
CA ILE A 53 2.44 -10.16 -19.97
C ILE A 53 2.84 -10.35 -18.52
N ALA A 54 2.94 -11.61 -18.08
CA ALA A 54 3.48 -11.96 -16.77
C ALA A 54 4.97 -12.30 -16.89
N ASN A 55 5.74 -11.96 -15.86
CA ASN A 55 7.11 -12.47 -15.73
C ASN A 55 7.12 -13.94 -15.25
N GLU A 56 8.31 -14.49 -15.02
CA GLU A 56 8.49 -15.87 -14.54
C GLU A 56 7.83 -16.15 -13.18
N SER A 57 7.67 -15.13 -12.32
CA SER A 57 6.97 -15.25 -11.04
C SER A 57 5.45 -15.05 -11.14
N GLY A 58 4.91 -14.88 -12.35
CA GLY A 58 3.48 -14.71 -12.60
C GLY A 58 2.95 -13.30 -12.38
N VAL A 59 3.81 -12.35 -12.05
CA VAL A 59 3.48 -10.93 -11.79
C VAL A 59 3.30 -10.20 -13.13
N LEU A 60 2.16 -9.52 -13.29
CA LEU A 60 1.90 -8.74 -14.49
C LEU A 60 2.86 -7.55 -14.62
N GLN A 61 3.42 -7.41 -15.81
CA GLN A 61 4.24 -6.28 -16.20
C GLN A 61 3.33 -5.15 -16.68
N VAL A 62 3.12 -4.16 -15.82
CA VAL A 62 2.31 -2.97 -16.11
C VAL A 62 3.16 -1.71 -16.04
N PRO A 63 2.87 -0.67 -16.84
CA PRO A 63 3.69 0.53 -16.89
C PRO A 63 3.63 1.36 -15.60
N THR A 64 2.59 1.17 -14.79
CA THR A 64 2.34 1.94 -13.57
C THR A 64 1.68 1.11 -12.49
N GLN A 65 1.89 1.53 -11.25
CA GLN A 65 1.33 0.93 -10.05
C GLN A 65 0.55 1.99 -9.27
N GLU A 66 -0.42 1.53 -8.49
CA GLU A 66 -1.13 2.36 -7.53
C GLU A 66 -0.51 2.18 -6.14
N TRP A 67 -0.44 3.24 -5.35
CA TRP A 67 0.32 3.25 -4.12
C TRP A 67 -0.37 4.06 -3.02
N ALA A 68 -0.08 3.69 -1.77
CA ALA A 68 -0.47 4.43 -0.58
C ALA A 68 0.70 4.44 0.40
N VAL A 69 0.94 5.59 1.02
CA VAL A 69 2.01 5.79 2.00
C VAL A 69 1.37 5.84 3.37
N LEU A 70 1.82 4.93 4.24
CA LEU A 70 1.32 4.77 5.59
C LEU A 70 2.43 5.12 6.59
N ARG A 71 2.21 6.16 7.39
CA ARG A 71 3.06 6.46 8.54
C ARG A 71 2.64 5.56 9.69
N LEU A 72 3.48 4.59 10.02
CA LEU A 72 3.27 3.69 11.16
C LEU A 72 3.11 4.50 12.46
N GLY A 73 2.32 3.97 13.39
CA GLY A 73 2.07 4.64 14.67
C GLY A 73 3.31 4.77 15.56
N HIS A 74 4.28 3.87 15.38
CA HIS A 74 5.60 3.93 16.00
C HIS A 74 6.63 3.27 15.11
N SER A 75 7.90 3.66 15.27
CA SER A 75 9.00 2.93 14.65
C SER A 75 9.15 1.54 15.29
N GLY A 76 9.57 0.55 14.51
CA GLY A 76 9.70 -0.81 15.02
C GLY A 76 10.35 -1.76 14.03
N LEU A 77 10.63 -2.97 14.52
CA LEU A 77 11.15 -4.05 13.68
C LEU A 77 9.99 -4.80 13.05
N LEU A 78 10.01 -4.90 11.73
CA LEU A 78 8.98 -5.61 10.98
C LEU A 78 9.18 -7.13 11.10
N HIS A 79 8.11 -7.84 11.46
CA HIS A 79 8.13 -9.30 11.60
C HIS A 79 7.13 -10.00 10.66
N LYS A 80 6.02 -9.33 10.34
CA LYS A 80 4.97 -9.84 9.46
C LYS A 80 4.31 -8.65 8.75
N VAL A 81 3.95 -8.86 7.50
CA VAL A 81 3.01 -8.01 6.74
C VAL A 81 1.80 -8.87 6.39
N GLU A 82 0.61 -8.30 6.48
CA GLU A 82 -0.63 -8.94 6.05
C GLU A 82 -1.32 -8.03 5.06
N ILE A 83 -1.67 -8.58 3.90
CA ILE A 83 -2.54 -7.92 2.92
C ILE A 83 -3.81 -8.75 2.81
N ASP A 84 -4.94 -8.16 3.16
CA ASP A 84 -6.26 -8.79 3.06
C ASP A 84 -7.05 -8.19 1.90
N THR A 85 -7.36 -9.01 0.90
CA THR A 85 -8.18 -8.65 -0.26
C THR A 85 -9.65 -9.07 -0.08
N CYS A 86 -10.09 -9.20 1.18
CA CYS A 86 -11.48 -9.55 1.50
C CYS A 86 -12.47 -8.69 0.70
N HIS A 87 -13.54 -9.32 0.21
CA HIS A 87 -14.60 -8.72 -0.60
C HIS A 87 -14.23 -8.27 -2.02
N PHE A 88 -12.95 -8.08 -2.35
CA PHE A 88 -12.50 -7.73 -3.71
C PHE A 88 -12.42 -8.97 -4.61
N LYS A 89 -13.55 -9.34 -5.22
CA LYS A 89 -13.65 -10.54 -6.07
C LYS A 89 -13.54 -10.17 -7.54
N GLY A 90 -12.39 -10.47 -8.14
CA GLY A 90 -12.10 -10.19 -9.56
C GLY A 90 -11.58 -8.78 -9.83
N ASN A 91 -11.46 -7.94 -8.80
CA ASN A 91 -10.83 -6.62 -8.83
C ASN A 91 -9.79 -6.42 -7.71
N PHE A 92 -9.35 -7.50 -7.04
CA PHE A 92 -8.16 -7.46 -6.20
C PHE A 92 -6.91 -7.15 -7.06
N PRO A 93 -5.86 -6.55 -6.48
CA PRO A 93 -4.62 -6.29 -7.22
C PRO A 93 -4.01 -7.59 -7.76
N ASP A 94 -3.42 -7.56 -8.95
CA ASP A 94 -2.72 -8.74 -9.49
C ASP A 94 -1.48 -9.09 -8.66
N SER A 95 -0.77 -8.07 -8.17
CA SER A 95 0.41 -8.24 -7.33
C SER A 95 0.60 -7.05 -6.40
N ILE A 96 1.35 -7.25 -5.32
CA ILE A 96 1.65 -6.21 -4.32
C ILE A 96 3.15 -6.22 -4.02
N GLN A 97 3.71 -5.02 -3.92
CA GLN A 97 5.05 -4.75 -3.39
C GLN A 97 4.92 -3.96 -2.09
N VAL A 98 5.84 -4.18 -1.16
CA VAL A 98 5.92 -3.38 0.07
C VAL A 98 7.31 -2.80 0.18
N ASP A 99 7.38 -1.48 0.17
CA ASP A 99 8.58 -0.72 0.47
C ASP A 99 8.45 -0.09 1.86
N GLY A 100 9.59 0.19 2.49
CA GLY A 100 9.63 0.91 3.76
C GLY A 100 10.82 1.83 3.86
N CYS A 101 10.68 2.85 4.71
CA CYS A 101 11.73 3.77 5.06
C CYS A 101 11.71 4.01 6.57
N TYR A 102 12.85 4.46 7.11
CA TYR A 102 12.95 4.92 8.49
C TYR A 102 13.36 6.39 8.49
N ILE A 103 12.49 7.24 9.03
CA ILE A 103 12.74 8.67 9.18
C ILE A 103 12.81 8.95 10.68
N PRO A 104 13.97 9.43 11.21
CA PRO A 104 14.10 9.81 12.60
C PRO A 104 13.12 10.92 13.01
N ALA A 105 12.68 10.88 14.26
CA ALA A 105 11.81 11.93 14.81
C ALA A 105 12.50 13.31 14.70
N GLY A 106 11.80 14.28 14.11
CA GLY A 106 12.32 15.63 13.86
C GLY A 106 12.80 15.89 12.43
N GLU A 107 12.97 14.85 11.61
CA GLU A 107 13.35 14.98 10.19
C GLU A 107 12.13 14.91 9.24
N GLU A 108 10.93 14.63 9.77
CA GLU A 108 9.67 14.55 9.01
C GLU A 108 9.30 15.88 8.30
N GLN A 109 9.68 17.03 8.86
CA GLN A 109 9.31 18.35 8.31
C GLN A 109 10.25 18.83 7.19
N GLN A 110 11.41 18.19 7.03
CA GLN A 110 12.38 18.49 5.97
C GLN A 110 12.13 17.66 4.71
N THR A 111 11.15 16.76 4.75
CA THR A 111 10.85 15.82 3.69
C THR A 111 9.48 16.17 3.11
N GLU A 112 9.42 17.26 2.34
CA GLU A 112 8.19 17.69 1.65
C GLU A 112 7.66 16.63 0.66
N ASP A 113 8.49 15.65 0.28
CA ASP A 113 8.26 14.64 -0.75
C ASP A 113 8.36 13.18 -0.23
N ILE A 114 8.05 12.88 1.04
CA ILE A 114 8.15 11.49 1.57
C ILE A 114 7.44 10.46 0.67
N GLY A 115 6.32 10.85 0.05
CA GLY A 115 5.55 9.96 -0.82
C GLY A 115 6.05 9.80 -2.25
N THR A 116 7.02 10.58 -2.70
CA THR A 116 7.46 10.64 -4.11
C THR A 116 8.97 10.54 -4.29
N ASN A 117 9.76 10.75 -3.23
CA ASN A 117 11.20 10.65 -3.30
C ASN A 117 11.67 9.20 -3.07
N GLU A 118 11.96 8.50 -4.17
CA GLU A 118 12.40 7.09 -4.19
C GLU A 118 13.68 6.83 -3.37
N SER A 119 14.52 7.84 -3.14
CA SER A 119 15.83 7.65 -2.48
C SER A 119 15.75 7.22 -1.01
N HIS A 120 14.59 7.34 -0.36
CA HIS A 120 14.38 6.95 1.03
C HIS A 120 13.80 5.53 1.20
N TRP A 121 13.29 4.93 0.13
CA TRP A 121 12.52 3.70 0.19
C TRP A 121 13.38 2.47 -0.12
N MET A 122 13.17 1.41 0.64
CA MET A 122 13.77 0.10 0.41
C MET A 122 12.69 -0.95 0.28
N THR A 123 12.81 -1.83 -0.71
CA THR A 123 11.92 -2.97 -0.87
C THR A 123 12.06 -3.97 0.26
N ILE A 124 10.99 -4.11 1.03
CA ILE A 124 10.83 -5.08 2.12
C ILE A 124 10.29 -6.39 1.55
N LEU A 125 9.28 -6.28 0.68
CA LEU A 125 8.66 -7.40 0.00
C LEU A 125 8.63 -7.09 -1.50
N PRO A 126 9.40 -7.81 -2.34
CA PRO A 126 9.32 -7.63 -3.79
C PRO A 126 7.93 -8.05 -4.31
N PRO A 127 7.52 -7.67 -5.53
CA PRO A 127 6.19 -7.96 -6.05
C PRO A 127 5.78 -9.43 -5.87
N GLN A 128 4.71 -9.66 -5.11
CA GLN A 128 4.09 -10.98 -4.87
C GLN A 128 2.69 -11.02 -5.47
N LYS A 129 2.33 -12.17 -6.05
CA LYS A 129 0.99 -12.47 -6.55
C LYS A 129 0.14 -13.19 -5.50
#